data_AF-A0A0F9IUL1-F1
#
_entry.id   AF-A0A0F9IUL1-F1
#
_cell.length_a   1.000
_cell.length_b   1.000
_cell.length_c   1.000
_cell.angle_alpha   90.00
_cell.angle_beta   90.00
_cell.angle_gamma   90.00
#
_symmetry.space_group_name_H-M   'P 1'
#
loop_
_entity.id
_entity.type
_entity.pdbx_description
1 polymer ?
#
loop_
_entity_poly.entity_id
_entity_poly.type
_entity_poly.pdbx_seq_one_letter_code
_entity_poly.pdbx_strand_id
1 'polypeptide(L)'
;TSWTPFSFSGRVTVVVTRLGTEAVQNCRILPSRYGIEPRIEGNRVSFELDRPRKVAVEFDGDTTHPMLVFADSLETDVPDANGPNVVYFGPGVHDMGDRFVASGSTVYLAGGAYVKGRLRATNVQDVTIRGRGVLSGEDYPHGSTNDHHLLNIWGKQTRRILIEGITLINSPLYNILIDGFHNTVRNVKMISWWFSTDGVYVGGDGLVEDCFIKVNDDALKLYVSNTVVRDCVIWQLENGAPFQISWNMQSDNSGFHVKNIDVIRVEHEWKNKNLAVFDSIHGGSGQMSNYVFEDIRIENANWRLFYIKLDQNEFADSSKGMGQISNLTFRNITASGPFTMKSTIRGWDADHRVSNVTFENLKINGKYIRNAKEGNFEIDPETTDNIVFKVDEGQR
;
A
#
# COMPACT_ATOMS: atom_id res chain seq x y z
N THR A 1 -7.54 -6.92 14.49
CA THR A 1 -7.50 -7.58 13.17
C THR A 1 -6.99 -8.99 13.34
N SER A 2 -7.71 -9.98 12.81
CA SER A 2 -7.27 -11.37 12.76
C SER A 2 -6.85 -11.70 11.32
N TRP A 3 -5.90 -12.62 11.16
CA TRP A 3 -5.50 -13.09 9.84
C TRP A 3 -5.06 -14.56 9.90
N THR A 4 -5.10 -15.23 8.76
CA THR A 4 -4.51 -16.56 8.60
C THR A 4 -3.79 -16.69 7.26
N PRO A 5 -2.49 -17.04 7.26
CA PRO A 5 -1.78 -17.44 6.06
C PRO A 5 -1.86 -18.95 5.85
N PHE A 6 -1.99 -19.38 4.60
CA PHE A 6 -1.75 -20.76 4.20
C PHE A 6 -1.29 -20.81 2.75
N SER A 7 -0.56 -21.87 2.37
CA SER A 7 -0.17 -22.08 0.98
C SER A 7 -0.94 -23.26 0.39
N PHE A 8 -1.29 -23.18 -0.90
CA PHE A 8 -2.02 -24.25 -1.57
C PHE A 8 -1.73 -24.35 -3.06
N SER A 9 -2.19 -25.44 -3.65
CA SER A 9 -2.27 -25.67 -5.09
C SER A 9 -3.63 -26.28 -5.43
N GLY A 10 -4.16 -26.01 -6.63
CA GLY A 10 -5.47 -26.50 -7.04
C GLY A 10 -6.60 -25.65 -6.47
N ARG A 11 -7.68 -26.29 -6.02
CA ARG A 11 -8.86 -25.63 -5.44
C ARG A 11 -9.02 -26.00 -3.97
N VAL A 12 -9.37 -25.02 -3.14
CA VAL A 12 -9.64 -25.22 -1.71
C VAL A 12 -10.92 -24.52 -1.28
N THR A 13 -11.63 -25.13 -0.34
CA THR A 13 -12.71 -24.49 0.41
C THR A 13 -12.13 -23.83 1.66
N VAL A 14 -12.33 -22.53 1.81
CA VAL A 14 -12.03 -21.81 3.06
C VAL A 14 -13.31 -21.73 3.87
N VAL A 15 -13.24 -22.09 5.15
CA VAL A 15 -14.36 -21.97 6.10
C VAL A 15 -13.93 -21.09 7.27
N VAL A 16 -14.61 -19.96 7.45
CA VAL A 16 -14.40 -19.03 8.56
C VAL A 16 -15.61 -19.11 9.50
N THR A 17 -15.35 -19.37 10.78
CA THR A 17 -16.40 -19.44 11.82
C THR A 17 -16.30 -18.22 12.72
N ARG A 18 -17.39 -17.46 12.86
CA ARG A 18 -17.49 -16.39 13.85
C ARG A 18 -17.56 -17.05 15.24
N LEU A 19 -16.69 -16.65 16.16
CA LEU A 19 -16.55 -17.32 17.47
C LEU A 19 -17.78 -17.15 18.39
N GLY A 20 -18.68 -16.21 18.10
CA GLY A 20 -19.98 -16.08 18.75
C GLY A 20 -21.02 -17.07 18.21
N THR A 21 -22.15 -17.20 18.92
CA THR A 21 -23.29 -18.05 18.51
C THR A 21 -24.29 -17.34 17.60
N GLU A 22 -24.11 -16.03 17.38
CA GLU A 22 -24.97 -15.25 16.49
C GLU A 22 -24.83 -15.71 15.04
N ALA A 23 -25.97 -15.88 14.37
CA ALA A 23 -25.98 -16.18 12.95
C ALA A 23 -25.51 -14.97 12.14
N VAL A 24 -24.61 -15.21 11.20
CA VAL A 24 -24.19 -14.22 10.20
C VAL A 24 -25.37 -13.97 9.28
N GLN A 25 -25.68 -12.70 9.04
CA GLN A 25 -26.77 -12.30 8.14
C GLN A 25 -26.24 -12.01 6.75
N ASN A 26 -25.10 -11.31 6.67
CA ASN A 26 -24.47 -10.92 5.43
C ASN A 26 -22.95 -11.14 5.51
N CYS A 27 -22.34 -11.51 4.38
CA CYS A 27 -20.90 -11.59 4.28
C CYS A 27 -20.43 -11.06 2.94
N ARG A 28 -19.33 -10.31 2.94
CA ARG A 28 -18.61 -9.91 1.73
C ARG A 28 -17.20 -10.51 1.75
N ILE A 29 -16.73 -10.94 0.59
CA ILE A 29 -15.32 -11.30 0.37
C ILE A 29 -14.71 -10.18 -0.47
N LEU A 30 -13.80 -9.43 0.12
CA LEU A 30 -13.12 -8.30 -0.53
C LEU A 30 -11.71 -8.69 -0.98
N PRO A 31 -11.19 -8.16 -2.09
CA PRO A 31 -11.85 -7.25 -3.04
C PRO A 31 -13.04 -7.87 -3.79
N SER A 32 -14.15 -7.14 -3.92
CA SER A 32 -15.40 -7.64 -4.51
C SER A 32 -15.23 -8.07 -5.98
N ARG A 33 -14.29 -7.45 -6.70
CA ARG A 33 -13.99 -7.80 -8.09
C ARG A 33 -13.52 -9.24 -8.29
N TYR A 34 -13.13 -9.93 -7.22
CA TYR A 34 -12.75 -11.33 -7.30
C TYR A 34 -13.95 -12.25 -7.59
N GLY A 35 -15.19 -11.76 -7.40
CA GLY A 35 -16.41 -12.51 -7.69
C GLY A 35 -16.52 -13.77 -6.83
N ILE A 36 -15.98 -13.73 -5.61
CA ILE A 36 -16.02 -14.85 -4.68
C ILE A 36 -17.34 -14.76 -3.92
N GLU A 37 -18.25 -15.69 -4.20
CA GLU A 37 -19.55 -15.78 -3.55
C GLU A 37 -19.45 -16.56 -2.23
N PRO A 38 -19.69 -15.93 -1.07
CA PRO A 38 -19.70 -16.62 0.21
C PRO A 38 -21.02 -17.39 0.42
N ARG A 39 -20.92 -18.58 1.00
CA ARG A 39 -22.05 -19.36 1.50
C ARG A 39 -22.11 -19.27 3.02
N ILE A 40 -23.24 -18.78 3.54
CA ILE A 40 -23.49 -18.58 4.97
C ILE A 40 -24.28 -19.77 5.52
N GLU A 41 -23.82 -20.34 6.63
CA GLU A 41 -24.49 -21.41 7.37
C GLU A 41 -24.38 -21.16 8.89
N GLY A 42 -25.42 -20.59 9.48
CA GLY A 42 -25.41 -20.20 10.90
C GLY A 42 -24.34 -19.13 11.15
N ASN A 43 -23.33 -19.44 11.98
CA ASN A 43 -22.20 -18.56 12.27
C ASN A 43 -20.96 -18.83 11.39
N ARG A 44 -21.11 -19.64 10.33
CA ARG A 44 -20.02 -20.00 9.41
C ARG A 44 -20.21 -19.36 8.05
N VAL A 45 -19.10 -18.95 7.44
CA VAL A 45 -19.00 -18.56 6.05
C VAL A 45 -18.01 -19.48 5.34
N SER A 46 -18.37 -19.98 4.18
CA SER A 46 -17.49 -20.77 3.33
C SER A 46 -17.39 -20.16 1.93
N PHE A 47 -16.22 -20.28 1.30
CA PHE A 47 -16.00 -19.85 -0.09
C PHE A 47 -14.86 -20.63 -0.73
N GLU A 48 -14.84 -20.67 -2.07
CA GLU A 48 -13.83 -21.38 -2.84
C GLU A 48 -12.71 -20.45 -3.30
N LEU A 49 -11.47 -20.92 -3.23
CA LEU A 49 -10.31 -20.30 -3.87
C LEU A 49 -9.70 -21.28 -4.88
N ASP A 50 -9.49 -20.79 -6.10
CA ASP A 50 -8.89 -21.55 -7.21
C ASP A 50 -7.43 -21.15 -7.52
N ARG A 51 -6.95 -20.10 -6.84
CA ARG A 51 -5.60 -19.53 -7.00
C ARG A 51 -5.23 -18.69 -5.77
N PRO A 52 -3.95 -18.44 -5.51
CA PRO A 52 -3.48 -17.54 -4.46
C PRO A 52 -4.16 -16.18 -4.53
N ARG A 53 -4.69 -15.71 -3.39
CA ARG A 53 -5.37 -14.42 -3.25
C ARG A 53 -5.27 -13.94 -1.81
N LYS A 54 -5.32 -12.62 -1.64
CA LYS A 54 -5.36 -11.94 -0.33
C LYS A 54 -6.74 -11.33 -0.19
N VAL A 55 -7.54 -11.85 0.73
CA VAL A 55 -8.96 -11.44 0.87
C VAL A 55 -9.29 -11.01 2.29
N ALA A 56 -10.23 -10.07 2.42
CA ALA A 56 -10.86 -9.75 3.69
C ALA A 56 -12.26 -10.37 3.72
N VAL A 57 -12.60 -11.02 4.83
CA VAL A 57 -13.91 -11.59 5.14
C VAL A 57 -14.62 -10.63 6.09
N GLU A 58 -15.64 -9.96 5.57
CA GLU A 58 -16.40 -8.95 6.32
C GLU A 58 -17.78 -9.51 6.67
N PHE A 59 -17.98 -9.81 7.95
CA PHE A 59 -19.25 -10.29 8.50
C PHE A 59 -20.13 -9.11 8.89
N ASP A 60 -21.36 -9.05 8.37
CA ASP A 60 -22.39 -8.10 8.80
C ASP A 60 -21.98 -6.61 8.78
N GLY A 61 -20.97 -6.26 7.96
CA GLY A 61 -20.39 -4.92 7.92
C GLY A 61 -19.46 -4.58 9.10
N ASP A 62 -19.10 -5.55 9.95
CA ASP A 62 -18.15 -5.37 11.04
C ASP A 62 -16.73 -5.19 10.50
N THR A 63 -16.21 -3.99 10.73
CA THR A 63 -14.86 -3.57 10.35
C THR A 63 -13.93 -3.47 11.55
N THR A 64 -14.44 -3.64 12.77
CA THR A 64 -13.69 -3.58 14.01
C THR A 64 -12.90 -4.86 14.27
N HIS A 65 -13.44 -6.01 13.85
CA HIS A 65 -12.79 -7.33 13.97
C HIS A 65 -12.64 -8.03 12.61
N PRO A 66 -11.88 -7.44 11.66
CA PRO A 66 -11.76 -8.02 10.33
C PRO A 66 -10.98 -9.34 10.38
N MET A 67 -11.40 -10.29 9.55
CA MET A 67 -10.68 -11.53 9.29
C MET A 67 -10.03 -11.49 7.91
N LEU A 68 -8.71 -11.56 7.86
CA LEU A 68 -7.93 -11.56 6.63
C LEU A 68 -7.46 -12.98 6.30
N VAL A 69 -7.57 -13.37 5.04
CA VAL A 69 -7.14 -14.68 4.56
C VAL A 69 -6.09 -14.49 3.48
N PHE A 70 -4.88 -14.97 3.75
CA PHE A 70 -3.74 -14.87 2.86
C PHE A 70 -3.42 -16.24 2.28
N ALA A 71 -4.02 -16.53 1.13
CA ALA A 71 -3.80 -17.79 0.42
C ALA A 71 -2.64 -17.62 -0.56
N ASP A 72 -1.53 -18.30 -0.30
CA ASP A 72 -0.27 -18.23 -1.03
C ASP A 72 -0.06 -19.41 -1.99
N SER A 73 0.81 -19.23 -2.98
CA SER A 73 1.41 -20.36 -3.69
C SER A 73 2.34 -21.14 -2.77
N LEU A 74 2.36 -22.47 -2.97
CA LEU A 74 3.42 -23.34 -2.43
C LEU A 74 4.80 -22.77 -2.78
N GLU A 75 5.72 -22.83 -1.81
CA GLU A 75 7.12 -22.51 -2.03
C GLU A 75 7.79 -23.64 -2.81
N THR A 76 8.49 -23.31 -3.89
CA THR A 76 9.20 -24.28 -4.74
C THR A 76 10.72 -24.25 -4.60
N ASP A 77 11.25 -23.22 -3.92
CA ASP A 77 12.68 -22.93 -3.81
C ASP A 77 13.01 -22.49 -2.37
N VAL A 78 12.83 -23.41 -1.43
CA VAL A 78 13.15 -23.20 -0.02
C VAL A 78 14.67 -23.35 0.16
N PRO A 79 15.38 -22.36 0.74
CA PRO A 79 16.82 -22.45 0.93
C PRO A 79 17.20 -23.53 1.95
N ASP A 80 18.36 -24.14 1.76
CA ASP A 80 18.95 -25.04 2.75
C ASP A 80 19.22 -24.26 4.05
N ALA A 81 18.70 -24.77 5.17
CA ALA A 81 18.88 -24.17 6.49
C ALA A 81 20.36 -24.09 6.92
N ASN A 82 21.22 -24.96 6.38
CA ASN A 82 22.67 -24.94 6.60
C ASN A 82 23.44 -24.30 5.43
N GLY A 83 22.73 -23.70 4.48
CA GLY A 83 23.33 -23.05 3.32
C GLY A 83 24.23 -21.88 3.72
N PRO A 84 25.31 -21.63 2.95
CA PRO A 84 26.17 -20.48 3.21
C PRO A 84 25.36 -19.18 3.10
N ASN A 85 25.59 -18.24 4.02
CA ASN A 85 24.89 -16.95 4.08
C ASN A 85 23.36 -17.04 4.24
N VAL A 86 22.83 -18.19 4.69
CA VAL A 86 21.41 -18.34 5.03
C VAL A 86 21.20 -18.15 6.52
N VAL A 87 20.26 -17.27 6.87
CA VAL A 87 19.67 -17.16 8.20
C VAL A 87 18.29 -17.80 8.13
N TYR A 88 18.15 -18.99 8.74
CA TYR A 88 16.92 -19.78 8.65
C TYR A 88 16.15 -19.76 9.97
N PHE A 89 14.87 -19.36 9.91
CA PHE A 89 13.91 -19.49 11.01
C PHE A 89 12.86 -20.54 10.67
N GLY A 90 12.92 -21.68 11.33
CA GLY A 90 11.92 -22.75 11.19
C GLY A 90 10.62 -22.47 11.93
N PRO A 91 9.61 -23.37 11.85
CA PRO A 91 8.37 -23.22 12.60
C PRO A 91 8.60 -23.06 14.11
N GLY A 92 7.85 -22.17 14.74
CA GLY A 92 8.00 -21.82 16.16
C GLY A 92 8.18 -20.32 16.40
N VAL A 93 8.26 -19.93 17.68
CA VAL A 93 8.48 -18.55 18.09
C VAL A 93 9.97 -18.31 18.28
N HIS A 94 10.49 -17.24 17.67
CA HIS A 94 11.90 -16.85 17.73
C HIS A 94 12.01 -15.42 18.21
N ASP A 95 13.00 -15.16 19.06
CA ASP A 95 13.42 -13.81 19.41
C ASP A 95 14.75 -13.52 18.70
N MET A 96 14.68 -12.69 17.67
CA MET A 96 15.82 -12.28 16.86
C MET A 96 16.47 -10.99 17.36
N GLY A 97 15.73 -10.16 18.10
CA GLY A 97 16.14 -8.79 18.40
C GLY A 97 16.38 -7.95 17.13
N ASP A 98 17.33 -7.03 17.20
CA ASP A 98 17.75 -6.21 16.06
C ASP A 98 18.91 -6.90 15.31
N ARG A 99 18.72 -7.22 14.03
CA ARG A 99 19.69 -7.98 13.26
C ARG A 99 20.14 -7.26 11.99
N PHE A 100 21.46 -7.15 11.86
CA PHE A 100 22.09 -6.67 10.63
C PHE A 100 22.21 -7.78 9.59
N VAL A 101 21.88 -7.44 8.34
CA VAL A 101 21.90 -8.31 7.17
C VAL A 101 23.02 -7.85 6.23
N ALA A 102 23.83 -8.79 5.76
CA ALA A 102 24.97 -8.51 4.87
C ALA A 102 24.61 -8.77 3.39
N SER A 103 25.38 -8.19 2.46
CA SER A 103 25.23 -8.46 1.03
C SER A 103 25.33 -9.96 0.71
N GLY A 104 24.55 -10.44 -0.27
CA GLY A 104 24.56 -11.84 -0.70
C GLY A 104 23.90 -12.82 0.27
N SER A 105 23.21 -12.33 1.30
CA SER A 105 22.58 -13.18 2.30
C SER A 105 21.09 -13.41 2.05
N THR A 106 20.60 -14.53 2.55
CA THR A 106 19.18 -14.89 2.54
C THR A 106 18.68 -15.02 3.97
N VAL A 107 17.70 -14.22 4.35
CA VAL A 107 16.92 -14.41 5.58
C VAL A 107 15.63 -15.14 5.22
N TYR A 108 15.45 -16.35 5.74
CA TYR A 108 14.31 -17.21 5.44
C TYR A 108 13.42 -17.41 6.67
N LEU A 109 12.14 -17.08 6.55
CA LEU A 109 11.12 -17.28 7.59
C LEU A 109 10.13 -18.34 7.11
N ALA A 110 10.30 -19.58 7.55
CA ALA A 110 9.46 -20.70 7.13
C ALA A 110 7.98 -20.47 7.49
N GLY A 111 7.06 -21.10 6.75
CA GLY A 111 5.66 -21.17 7.17
C GLY A 111 5.52 -21.71 8.60
N GLY A 112 4.80 -20.99 9.45
CA GLY A 112 4.68 -21.30 10.88
C GLY A 112 5.80 -20.74 11.76
N ALA A 113 6.81 -20.06 11.20
CA ALA A 113 7.76 -19.25 11.97
C ALA A 113 7.09 -17.93 12.39
N TYR A 114 7.29 -17.55 13.64
CA TYR A 114 6.92 -16.26 14.19
C TYR A 114 8.15 -15.62 14.82
N VAL A 115 8.74 -14.64 14.14
CA VAL A 115 10.02 -14.04 14.51
C VAL A 115 9.76 -12.64 15.07
N LYS A 116 10.12 -12.43 16.33
CA LYS A 116 10.11 -11.12 16.97
C LYS A 116 11.44 -10.42 16.69
N GLY A 117 11.43 -9.23 16.12
CA GLY A 117 12.65 -8.53 15.78
C GLY A 117 12.52 -7.51 14.65
N ARG A 118 13.67 -6.99 14.21
CA ARG A 118 13.82 -6.08 13.06
C ARG A 118 15.03 -6.48 12.23
N LEU A 119 15.00 -6.18 10.94
CA LEU A 119 16.15 -6.39 10.05
C LEU A 119 16.68 -5.04 9.55
N ARG A 120 18.01 -4.92 9.59
CA ARG A 120 18.72 -3.70 9.21
C ARG A 120 19.82 -4.00 8.23
N ALA A 121 20.06 -3.09 7.31
CA ALA A 121 21.23 -3.14 6.45
C ALA A 121 21.61 -1.75 5.95
N THR A 122 22.86 -1.59 5.52
CA THR A 122 23.34 -0.32 4.98
C THR A 122 24.28 -0.58 3.79
N ASN A 123 23.98 0.04 2.64
CA ASN A 123 24.76 -0.09 1.40
C ASN A 123 24.99 -1.55 0.99
N VAL A 124 23.95 -2.38 1.05
CA VAL A 124 24.03 -3.82 0.75
C VAL A 124 23.49 -4.15 -0.63
N GLN A 125 23.92 -5.28 -1.18
CA GLN A 125 23.43 -5.77 -2.47
C GLN A 125 23.12 -7.26 -2.42
N ASP A 126 22.21 -7.73 -3.28
CA ASP A 126 21.90 -9.15 -3.43
C ASP A 126 21.37 -9.78 -2.14
N VAL A 127 20.47 -9.08 -1.44
CA VAL A 127 19.86 -9.56 -0.19
C VAL A 127 18.46 -10.08 -0.49
N THR A 128 18.16 -11.26 0.04
CA THR A 128 16.83 -11.85 -0.04
C THR A 128 16.25 -12.04 1.35
N ILE A 129 15.04 -11.54 1.59
CA ILE A 129 14.27 -11.77 2.82
C ILE A 129 12.97 -12.44 2.38
N ARG A 130 12.80 -13.74 2.62
CA ARG A 130 11.67 -14.48 2.04
C ARG A 130 11.08 -15.54 2.96
N GLY A 131 9.90 -16.03 2.58
CA GLY A 131 9.26 -17.19 3.20
C GLY A 131 7.75 -17.00 3.35
N ARG A 132 7.15 -17.70 4.32
CA ARG A 132 5.71 -17.61 4.67
C ARG A 132 5.48 -17.39 6.18
N GLY A 133 6.56 -17.10 6.91
CA GLY A 133 6.50 -16.76 8.32
C GLY A 133 6.14 -15.31 8.59
N VAL A 134 6.10 -14.98 9.89
CA VAL A 134 5.76 -13.66 10.41
C VAL A 134 7.01 -12.98 10.96
N LEU A 135 7.22 -11.71 10.63
CA LEU A 135 8.14 -10.81 11.33
C LEU A 135 7.31 -9.79 12.13
N SER A 136 7.49 -9.79 13.45
CA SER A 136 6.74 -8.96 14.39
C SER A 136 7.64 -7.94 15.08
N GLY A 137 7.22 -6.67 15.04
CA GLY A 137 7.85 -5.59 15.80
C GLY A 137 7.26 -5.36 17.20
N GLU A 138 6.47 -6.29 17.74
CA GLU A 138 5.64 -6.06 18.95
C GLU A 138 6.41 -5.68 20.22
N ASP A 139 7.69 -6.06 20.33
CA ASP A 139 8.52 -5.76 21.50
C ASP A 139 9.20 -4.38 21.40
N TYR A 140 8.98 -3.63 20.32
CA TYR A 140 9.55 -2.30 20.11
C TYR A 140 8.52 -1.20 20.40
N PRO A 141 8.89 -0.17 21.18
CA PRO A 141 8.02 0.99 21.37
C PRO A 141 7.82 1.75 20.05
N HIS A 142 6.77 2.56 20.00
CA HIS A 142 6.47 3.47 18.90
C HIS A 142 6.89 4.91 19.23
N GLY A 143 7.36 5.66 18.23
CA GLY A 143 7.74 7.08 18.30
C GLY A 143 9.01 7.43 19.09
N SER A 144 9.84 6.48 19.51
CA SER A 144 11.11 6.74 20.23
C SER A 144 12.27 7.08 19.30
N THR A 145 13.30 7.78 19.80
CA THR A 145 14.52 8.11 19.03
C THR A 145 15.35 6.88 18.62
N ASN A 146 15.06 5.71 19.19
CA ASN A 146 15.65 4.42 18.82
C ASN A 146 14.79 3.62 17.85
N ASP A 147 13.69 4.21 17.35
CA ASP A 147 12.76 3.51 16.48
C ASP A 147 13.31 3.51 15.05
N HIS A 148 13.84 2.36 14.68
CA HIS A 148 14.05 2.00 13.29
C HIS A 148 12.80 1.32 12.73
N HIS A 149 12.59 1.47 11.44
CA HIS A 149 11.58 0.73 10.67
C HIS A 149 11.69 -0.79 10.91
N LEU A 150 10.62 -1.54 10.69
CA LEU A 150 10.63 -2.99 10.87
C LEU A 150 11.65 -3.66 9.94
N LEU A 151 11.65 -3.26 8.66
CA LEU A 151 12.71 -3.53 7.70
C LEU A 151 13.35 -2.19 7.29
N ASN A 152 14.61 -2.00 7.68
CA ASN A 152 15.37 -0.76 7.41
C ASN A 152 16.64 -1.06 6.61
N ILE A 153 16.56 -0.96 5.28
CA ILE A 153 17.68 -1.21 4.36
C ILE A 153 18.05 0.12 3.72
N TRP A 154 19.07 0.77 4.28
CA TRP A 154 19.41 2.16 3.94
C TRP A 154 20.63 2.27 3.02
N GLY A 155 20.77 3.40 2.32
CA GLY A 155 21.98 3.78 1.62
C GLY A 155 21.89 3.69 0.11
N LYS A 156 22.41 4.72 -0.56
CA LYS A 156 22.32 4.92 -2.03
C LYS A 156 23.00 3.83 -2.86
N GLN A 157 23.89 3.03 -2.27
CA GLN A 157 24.53 1.91 -2.97
C GLN A 157 23.71 0.61 -2.90
N THR A 158 22.60 0.63 -2.16
CA THR A 158 21.70 -0.51 -2.01
C THR A 158 21.05 -0.87 -3.34
N ARG A 159 21.05 -2.17 -3.67
CA ARG A 159 20.41 -2.66 -4.89
C ARG A 159 20.16 -4.15 -4.90
N ARG A 160 19.17 -4.57 -5.71
CA ARG A 160 18.80 -5.99 -5.88
C ARG A 160 18.43 -6.63 -4.55
N ILE A 161 17.58 -5.92 -3.81
CA ILE A 161 16.95 -6.42 -2.59
C ILE A 161 15.62 -7.06 -2.96
N LEU A 162 15.39 -8.29 -2.51
CA LEU A 162 14.12 -9.00 -2.66
C LEU A 162 13.50 -9.22 -1.28
N ILE A 163 12.27 -8.73 -1.09
CA ILE A 163 11.42 -9.11 0.05
C ILE A 163 10.22 -9.87 -0.49
N GLU A 164 10.05 -11.12 -0.08
CA GLU A 164 9.04 -12.01 -0.67
C GLU A 164 8.22 -12.80 0.37
N GLY A 165 6.90 -12.74 0.27
CA GLY A 165 5.99 -13.73 0.88
C GLY A 165 5.69 -13.58 2.37
N ILE A 166 6.61 -12.98 3.13
CA ILE A 166 6.50 -12.83 4.59
C ILE A 166 5.32 -11.94 5.01
N THR A 167 4.90 -12.08 6.25
CA THR A 167 3.89 -11.21 6.89
C THR A 167 4.58 -10.32 7.93
N LEU A 168 4.37 -9.01 7.81
CA LEU A 168 4.89 -7.97 8.68
C LEU A 168 3.78 -7.48 9.60
N ILE A 169 4.02 -7.50 10.92
CA ILE A 169 3.04 -7.01 11.89
C ILE A 169 3.69 -6.14 12.97
N ASN A 170 2.88 -5.30 13.61
CA ASN A 170 3.28 -4.49 14.76
C ASN A 170 4.54 -3.65 14.49
N SER A 171 4.62 -3.04 13.30
CA SER A 171 5.77 -2.22 12.97
C SER A 171 5.86 -1.00 13.92
N PRO A 172 7.05 -0.66 14.45
CA PRO A 172 7.22 0.53 15.30
C PRO A 172 7.22 1.84 14.50
N LEU A 173 7.61 1.80 13.21
CA LEU A 173 7.49 2.87 12.22
C LEU A 173 7.14 2.23 10.86
N TYR A 174 7.75 2.64 9.75
CA TYR A 174 7.49 2.06 8.44
C TYR A 174 7.68 0.54 8.46
N ASN A 175 6.83 -0.18 7.75
CA ASN A 175 6.97 -1.63 7.59
C ASN A 175 8.21 -1.92 6.73
N ILE A 176 8.36 -1.21 5.61
CA ILE A 176 9.46 -1.40 4.67
C ILE A 176 10.05 -0.06 4.24
N LEU A 177 11.34 0.12 4.53
CA LEU A 177 12.20 1.10 3.87
C LEU A 177 13.37 0.39 3.19
N ILE A 178 13.43 0.51 1.87
CA ILE A 178 14.59 0.13 1.05
C ILE A 178 15.02 1.35 0.23
N ASP A 179 16.21 1.88 0.51
CA ASP A 179 16.85 2.94 -0.30
C ASP A 179 17.56 2.33 -1.53
N GLY A 180 18.10 3.18 -2.40
CA GLY A 180 18.83 2.75 -3.59
C GLY A 180 17.92 2.33 -4.74
N PHE A 181 18.30 1.31 -5.53
CA PHE A 181 17.68 1.03 -6.83
C PHE A 181 17.49 -0.46 -7.14
N HIS A 182 16.54 -0.79 -8.03
CA HIS A 182 16.30 -2.15 -8.54
C HIS A 182 15.91 -3.15 -7.44
N ASN A 183 15.01 -2.72 -6.54
CA ASN A 183 14.52 -3.51 -5.42
C ASN A 183 13.13 -4.07 -5.73
N THR A 184 12.77 -5.19 -5.11
CA THR A 184 11.47 -5.84 -5.31
C THR A 184 10.84 -6.23 -3.98
N VAL A 185 9.57 -5.88 -3.81
CA VAL A 185 8.69 -6.32 -2.73
C VAL A 185 7.53 -7.07 -3.36
N ARG A 186 7.44 -8.38 -3.10
CA ARG A 186 6.46 -9.26 -3.74
C ARG A 186 5.72 -10.11 -2.71
N ASN A 187 4.41 -10.25 -2.85
CA ASN A 187 3.64 -11.16 -1.99
C ASN A 187 3.80 -10.88 -0.47
N VAL A 188 4.05 -9.63 -0.08
CA VAL A 188 4.22 -9.24 1.32
C VAL A 188 2.88 -8.78 1.88
N LYS A 189 2.62 -9.14 3.14
CA LYS A 189 1.42 -8.72 3.88
C LYS A 189 1.85 -7.81 5.02
N MET A 190 1.26 -6.63 5.15
CA MET A 190 1.55 -5.67 6.21
C MET A 190 0.30 -5.41 7.03
N ILE A 191 0.39 -5.54 8.34
CA ILE A 191 -0.70 -5.28 9.29
C ILE A 191 -0.13 -4.49 10.48
N SER A 192 -0.28 -3.17 10.44
CA SER A 192 0.21 -2.25 11.47
C SER A 192 -0.84 -1.17 11.80
N TRP A 193 -0.78 -0.60 13.01
CA TRP A 193 -1.86 0.24 13.57
C TRP A 193 -1.42 1.64 14.03
N TRP A 194 -0.16 1.80 14.45
CA TRP A 194 0.31 3.10 14.93
C TRP A 194 0.42 4.11 13.79
N PHE A 195 0.28 5.40 14.09
CA PHE A 195 0.67 6.43 13.11
C PHE A 195 2.12 6.22 12.66
N SER A 196 2.49 6.72 11.48
CA SER A 196 3.83 6.52 10.92
C SER A 196 4.21 5.05 10.69
N THR A 197 3.22 4.16 10.57
CA THR A 197 3.43 2.76 10.15
C THR A 197 3.25 2.58 8.66
N ASP A 198 3.91 3.43 7.88
CA ASP A 198 3.88 3.44 6.41
C ASP A 198 4.09 2.05 5.81
N GLY A 199 3.53 1.83 4.62
CA GLY A 199 3.69 0.58 3.90
C GLY A 199 5.07 0.44 3.29
N VAL A 200 5.20 0.82 2.01
CA VAL A 200 6.40 0.53 1.22
C VAL A 200 7.07 1.80 0.67
N TYR A 201 8.35 1.96 1.01
CA TYR A 201 9.33 2.76 0.28
C TYR A 201 10.37 1.81 -0.34
N VAL A 202 10.49 1.78 -1.66
CA VAL A 202 11.27 0.75 -2.40
C VAL A 202 12.48 1.31 -3.17
N GLY A 203 12.75 2.60 -3.04
CA GLY A 203 13.80 3.26 -3.83
C GLY A 203 13.43 3.39 -5.31
N GLY A 204 14.41 3.66 -6.17
CA GLY A 204 14.19 3.88 -7.60
C GLY A 204 14.23 2.60 -8.43
N ASP A 205 13.64 2.62 -9.62
CA ASP A 205 13.52 1.44 -10.49
C ASP A 205 12.97 0.20 -9.74
N GLY A 206 12.08 0.45 -8.78
CA GLY A 206 11.56 -0.55 -7.85
C GLY A 206 10.29 -1.22 -8.36
N LEU A 207 10.02 -2.41 -7.84
CA LEU A 207 8.80 -3.17 -8.10
C LEU A 207 8.11 -3.54 -6.79
N VAL A 208 6.83 -3.16 -6.66
CA VAL A 208 5.96 -3.63 -5.58
C VAL A 208 4.81 -4.40 -6.22
N GLU A 209 4.64 -5.68 -5.89
CA GLU A 209 3.55 -6.45 -6.47
C GLU A 209 2.93 -7.51 -5.57
N ASP A 210 1.67 -7.82 -5.84
CA ASP A 210 0.92 -8.87 -5.13
C ASP A 210 0.93 -8.66 -3.60
N CYS A 211 0.92 -7.43 -3.10
CA CYS A 211 0.99 -7.16 -1.66
C CYS A 211 -0.39 -6.92 -1.04
N PHE A 212 -0.54 -7.19 0.26
CA PHE A 212 -1.66 -6.71 1.07
C PHE A 212 -1.16 -5.69 2.09
N ILE A 213 -1.75 -4.50 2.11
CA ILE A 213 -1.24 -3.36 2.89
C ILE A 213 -2.34 -2.83 3.80
N LYS A 214 -2.26 -3.12 5.10
CA LYS A 214 -3.10 -2.50 6.13
C LYS A 214 -2.24 -1.72 7.10
N VAL A 215 -2.27 -0.40 6.99
CA VAL A 215 -1.35 0.52 7.67
C VAL A 215 -2.06 1.79 8.11
N ASN A 216 -1.45 2.54 9.04
CA ASN A 216 -1.97 3.81 9.54
C ASN A 216 -1.05 5.02 9.22
N ASP A 217 -0.50 5.01 8.01
CA ASP A 217 0.17 6.12 7.37
C ASP A 217 0.25 5.83 5.86
N ASP A 218 1.10 6.52 5.11
CA ASP A 218 1.23 6.36 3.66
C ASP A 218 1.52 4.90 3.24
N ALA A 219 0.58 4.25 2.55
CA ALA A 219 0.69 2.83 2.17
C ALA A 219 1.68 2.61 1.03
N LEU A 220 1.65 3.46 0.00
CA LEU A 220 2.57 3.44 -1.12
C LEU A 220 3.23 4.81 -1.27
N LYS A 221 4.55 4.84 -1.08
CA LYS A 221 5.35 6.06 -1.13
C LYS A 221 6.02 6.19 -2.49
N LEU A 222 5.39 6.93 -3.40
CA LEU A 222 5.80 7.05 -4.80
C LEU A 222 6.86 8.15 -4.97
N TYR A 223 7.99 8.00 -4.29
CA TYR A 223 8.96 9.10 -4.09
C TYR A 223 10.24 8.98 -4.90
N VAL A 224 10.57 7.81 -5.45
CA VAL A 224 11.80 7.67 -6.25
C VAL A 224 11.46 7.10 -7.60
N SER A 225 12.00 7.75 -8.63
CA SER A 225 11.66 7.55 -10.05
C SER A 225 11.60 6.09 -10.48
N ASN A 226 10.81 5.84 -11.54
CA ASN A 226 10.70 4.56 -12.24
C ASN A 226 10.16 3.40 -11.39
N THR A 227 9.33 3.69 -10.39
CA THR A 227 8.71 2.65 -9.56
C THR A 227 7.42 2.12 -10.21
N VAL A 228 7.30 0.80 -10.26
CA VAL A 228 6.09 0.09 -10.70
C VAL A 228 5.40 -0.56 -9.50
N VAL A 229 4.11 -0.32 -9.34
CA VAL A 229 3.27 -0.98 -8.34
C VAL A 229 2.13 -1.71 -9.03
N ARG A 230 1.90 -3.00 -8.73
CA ARG A 230 0.78 -3.74 -9.33
C ARG A 230 0.17 -4.83 -8.47
N ASP A 231 -1.08 -5.15 -8.73
CA ASP A 231 -1.76 -6.34 -8.16
C ASP A 231 -1.85 -6.32 -6.62
N CYS A 232 -1.85 -5.14 -6.00
CA CYS A 232 -1.93 -5.00 -4.54
C CYS A 232 -3.36 -4.78 -4.04
N VAL A 233 -3.59 -5.14 -2.78
CA VAL A 233 -4.80 -4.86 -2.01
C VAL A 233 -4.44 -3.93 -0.85
N ILE A 234 -5.20 -2.85 -0.65
CA ILE A 234 -4.94 -1.83 0.38
C ILE A 234 -6.17 -1.66 1.27
N TRP A 235 -5.93 -1.70 2.58
CA TRP A 235 -6.84 -1.25 3.62
C TRP A 235 -6.17 -0.09 4.36
N GLN A 236 -6.50 1.14 3.99
CA GLN A 236 -5.97 2.32 4.66
C GLN A 236 -6.74 2.56 5.96
N LEU A 237 -6.00 2.75 7.06
CA LEU A 237 -6.58 3.20 8.32
C LEU A 237 -6.84 4.72 8.27
N GLU A 238 -6.86 5.38 9.42
CA GLU A 238 -7.36 6.74 9.61
C GLU A 238 -6.36 7.84 9.21
N ASN A 239 -5.06 7.54 9.17
CA ASN A 239 -3.99 8.49 8.85
C ASN A 239 -3.22 8.11 7.57
N GLY A 240 -2.71 9.11 6.84
CA GLY A 240 -1.93 8.96 5.62
C GLY A 240 -2.78 8.78 4.35
N ALA A 241 -2.19 8.19 3.31
CA ALA A 241 -2.89 7.92 2.05
C ALA A 241 -2.54 6.54 1.45
N PRO A 242 -3.47 5.88 0.76
CA PRO A 242 -3.18 4.71 -0.08
C PRO A 242 -2.07 4.98 -1.10
N PHE A 243 -2.12 6.15 -1.75
CA PHE A 243 -1.12 6.59 -2.72
C PHE A 243 -0.62 7.98 -2.33
N GLN A 244 0.55 8.05 -1.67
CA GLN A 244 1.22 9.32 -1.43
C GLN A 244 2.20 9.61 -2.56
N ILE A 245 1.90 10.66 -3.33
CA ILE A 245 2.69 11.07 -4.50
C ILE A 245 3.90 11.90 -4.09
N SER A 246 3.75 12.78 -3.09
CA SER A 246 4.86 13.63 -2.61
C SER A 246 4.58 14.27 -1.25
N TRP A 247 5.67 14.57 -0.54
CA TRP A 247 5.73 15.48 0.60
C TRP A 247 6.72 16.63 0.32
N ASN A 248 7.96 16.57 0.82
CA ASN A 248 8.89 17.72 0.79
C ASN A 248 10.10 17.46 -0.12
N MET A 249 9.82 16.92 -1.31
CA MET A 249 10.86 16.36 -2.16
C MET A 249 11.67 17.43 -2.88
N GLN A 250 13.00 17.37 -2.76
CA GLN A 250 13.93 18.35 -3.35
C GLN A 250 14.57 17.88 -4.66
N SER A 251 14.31 16.65 -5.06
CA SER A 251 14.83 16.07 -6.29
C SER A 251 13.69 15.76 -7.23
N ASP A 252 13.93 15.90 -8.53
CA ASP A 252 12.98 15.57 -9.57
C ASP A 252 12.69 14.08 -9.58
N ASN A 253 11.42 13.73 -9.72
CA ASN A 253 11.00 12.33 -9.74
C ASN A 253 9.92 12.09 -10.79
N SER A 254 10.08 10.99 -11.52
CA SER A 254 9.14 10.66 -12.59
C SER A 254 9.07 9.17 -12.94
N GLY A 255 8.10 8.80 -13.78
CA GLY A 255 8.03 7.46 -14.38
C GLY A 255 7.35 6.44 -13.49
N PHE A 256 6.31 6.85 -12.75
CA PHE A 256 5.58 5.96 -11.85
C PHE A 256 4.45 5.26 -12.59
N HIS A 257 4.30 3.96 -12.36
CA HIS A 257 3.18 3.20 -12.91
C HIS A 257 2.52 2.33 -11.85
N VAL A 258 1.33 2.71 -11.43
CA VAL A 258 0.50 2.01 -10.44
C VAL A 258 -0.68 1.39 -11.15
N LYS A 259 -0.83 0.07 -11.09
CA LYS A 259 -1.89 -0.62 -11.84
C LYS A 259 -2.56 -1.78 -11.13
N ASN A 260 -3.81 -2.04 -11.47
CA ASN A 260 -4.58 -3.18 -10.94
C ASN A 260 -4.64 -3.21 -9.39
N ILE A 261 -4.89 -2.07 -8.74
CA ILE A 261 -4.94 -1.95 -7.27
C ILE A 261 -6.36 -1.98 -6.69
N ASP A 262 -6.61 -2.82 -5.70
CA ASP A 262 -7.87 -2.84 -4.95
C ASP A 262 -7.70 -2.08 -3.62
N VAL A 263 -8.28 -0.90 -3.49
CA VAL A 263 -8.42 -0.20 -2.21
C VAL A 263 -9.75 -0.62 -1.58
N ILE A 264 -9.70 -1.62 -0.71
CA ILE A 264 -10.91 -2.21 -0.12
C ILE A 264 -11.50 -1.33 0.97
N ARG A 265 -10.70 -0.46 1.60
CA ARG A 265 -11.18 0.47 2.63
C ARG A 265 -10.24 1.66 2.82
N VAL A 266 -10.81 2.81 3.21
CA VAL A 266 -10.10 4.00 3.72
C VAL A 266 -10.88 4.57 4.90
N GLU A 267 -10.26 4.67 6.08
CA GLU A 267 -10.92 5.00 7.36
C GLU A 267 -10.74 6.48 7.78
N HIS A 268 -10.43 7.38 6.86
CA HIS A 268 -10.31 8.81 7.16
C HIS A 268 -11.63 9.38 7.69
N GLU A 269 -11.62 9.99 8.88
CA GLU A 269 -12.83 10.49 9.54
C GLU A 269 -12.72 11.92 10.10
N TRP A 270 -11.54 12.54 10.07
CA TRP A 270 -11.33 13.92 10.53
C TRP A 270 -10.53 14.77 9.55
N LYS A 271 -10.50 16.09 9.79
CA LYS A 271 -9.69 17.01 8.98
C LYS A 271 -8.22 16.91 9.36
N ASN A 272 -7.39 16.47 8.42
CA ASN A 272 -5.93 16.53 8.51
C ASN A 272 -5.37 16.93 7.13
N LYS A 273 -4.08 17.25 7.07
CA LYS A 273 -3.40 17.76 5.89
C LYS A 273 -3.24 16.69 4.80
N ASN A 274 -2.95 15.42 5.17
CA ASN A 274 -2.71 14.29 4.26
C ASN A 274 -3.80 13.24 4.43
N LEU A 275 -4.96 13.44 3.80
CA LEU A 275 -6.11 12.52 3.89
C LEU A 275 -6.89 12.54 2.58
N ALA A 276 -6.45 11.75 1.63
CA ALA A 276 -7.16 11.38 0.42
C ALA A 276 -6.72 9.99 -0.05
N VAL A 277 -7.46 9.41 -0.99
CA VAL A 277 -7.02 8.15 -1.62
C VAL A 277 -5.74 8.38 -2.43
N PHE A 278 -5.74 9.43 -3.25
CA PHE A 278 -4.57 9.92 -3.96
C PHE A 278 -4.20 11.27 -3.37
N ASP A 279 -3.06 11.36 -2.69
CA ASP A 279 -2.65 12.56 -1.97
C ASP A 279 -1.30 13.07 -2.48
N SER A 280 -1.12 14.38 -2.38
CA SER A 280 0.16 15.06 -2.47
C SER A 280 0.10 16.35 -1.65
N ILE A 281 1.14 16.58 -0.85
CA ILE A 281 1.39 17.85 -0.18
C ILE A 281 2.79 18.29 -0.54
N HIS A 282 2.97 18.63 -1.81
CA HIS A 282 4.30 18.88 -2.35
C HIS A 282 4.83 20.24 -1.89
N GLY A 283 5.73 20.23 -0.91
CA GLY A 283 6.36 21.40 -0.29
C GLY A 283 7.85 21.53 -0.60
N GLY A 284 8.38 20.79 -1.57
CA GLY A 284 9.79 20.85 -1.98
C GLY A 284 10.00 21.36 -3.40
N SER A 285 11.25 21.61 -3.77
CA SER A 285 11.66 22.19 -5.08
C SER A 285 11.64 21.20 -6.26
N GLY A 286 11.47 19.90 -5.98
CA GLY A 286 11.54 18.86 -7.00
C GLY A 286 10.40 18.93 -8.03
N GLN A 287 10.71 18.52 -9.26
CA GLN A 287 9.76 18.41 -10.36
C GLN A 287 9.13 17.01 -10.38
N MET A 288 7.87 16.88 -9.98
CA MET A 288 7.16 15.61 -9.93
C MET A 288 6.41 15.42 -11.25
N SER A 289 6.70 14.35 -12.00
CA SER A 289 6.03 14.15 -13.28
C SER A 289 5.80 12.71 -13.71
N ASN A 290 4.93 12.51 -14.69
CA ASN A 290 4.71 11.22 -15.37
C ASN A 290 4.29 10.11 -14.39
N TYR A 291 3.15 10.34 -13.71
CA TYR A 291 2.49 9.35 -12.88
C TYR A 291 1.32 8.76 -13.64
N VAL A 292 1.28 7.44 -13.76
CA VAL A 292 0.17 6.71 -14.35
C VAL A 292 -0.46 5.82 -13.30
N PHE A 293 -1.74 6.04 -13.03
CA PHE A 293 -2.60 5.21 -12.22
C PHE A 293 -3.65 4.60 -13.14
N GLU A 294 -3.62 3.27 -13.33
CA GLU A 294 -4.55 2.58 -14.21
C GLU A 294 -5.25 1.41 -13.52
N ASP A 295 -6.53 1.21 -13.84
CA ASP A 295 -7.34 0.12 -13.30
C ASP A 295 -7.27 0.06 -11.78
N ILE A 296 -7.96 0.96 -11.08
CA ILE A 296 -7.98 1.02 -9.61
C ILE A 296 -9.44 0.98 -9.13
N ARG A 297 -9.73 0.11 -8.16
CA ARG A 297 -11.06 -0.02 -7.55
C ARG A 297 -10.99 0.42 -6.09
N ILE A 298 -11.85 1.35 -5.70
CA ILE A 298 -11.94 1.87 -4.33
C ILE A 298 -13.35 1.60 -3.84
N GLU A 299 -13.51 0.72 -2.85
CA GLU A 299 -14.84 0.19 -2.49
C GLU A 299 -15.51 0.88 -1.30
N ASN A 300 -14.74 1.25 -0.27
CA ASN A 300 -15.30 1.77 0.98
C ASN A 300 -14.46 2.95 1.48
N ALA A 301 -14.58 4.12 0.86
CA ALA A 301 -13.84 5.34 1.22
C ALA A 301 -14.80 6.52 1.46
N ASN A 302 -14.67 7.22 2.59
CA ASN A 302 -15.71 8.15 3.05
C ASN A 302 -15.31 9.64 3.08
N TRP A 303 -14.06 9.97 2.74
CA TRP A 303 -13.51 11.30 2.95
C TRP A 303 -13.28 12.06 1.65
N ARG A 304 -12.08 11.96 1.08
CA ARG A 304 -11.66 12.65 -0.14
C ARG A 304 -11.02 11.64 -1.10
N LEU A 305 -11.34 11.77 -2.39
CA LEU A 305 -10.76 10.91 -3.41
C LEU A 305 -9.39 11.43 -3.89
N PHE A 306 -9.30 12.69 -4.32
CA PHE A 306 -8.04 13.29 -4.78
C PHE A 306 -7.67 14.53 -3.95
N TYR A 307 -6.44 14.61 -3.50
CA TYR A 307 -5.86 15.82 -2.93
C TYR A 307 -4.49 16.10 -3.52
N ILE A 308 -4.47 16.68 -4.72
CA ILE A 308 -3.25 16.92 -5.46
C ILE A 308 -2.88 18.39 -5.30
N LYS A 309 -2.07 18.70 -4.29
CA LYS A 309 -1.64 20.07 -4.04
C LYS A 309 -0.14 20.25 -3.86
N LEU A 310 0.29 21.49 -4.09
CA LEU A 310 1.51 22.04 -3.55
C LEU A 310 1.19 22.84 -2.28
N ASP A 311 1.96 22.62 -1.23
CA ASP A 311 1.77 23.32 0.05
C ASP A 311 3.04 23.22 0.91
N GLN A 312 3.46 24.32 1.51
CA GLN A 312 4.50 24.27 2.54
C GLN A 312 3.89 23.76 3.85
N ASN A 313 4.45 22.68 4.37
CA ASN A 313 4.09 22.10 5.65
C ASN A 313 5.24 22.29 6.66
N GLU A 314 4.98 21.93 7.91
CA GLU A 314 5.89 22.03 9.06
C GLU A 314 7.21 21.26 8.88
N PHE A 315 7.28 20.32 7.94
CA PHE A 315 8.47 19.53 7.63
C PHE A 315 9.18 20.01 6.36
N ALA A 316 8.69 21.06 5.70
CA ALA A 316 9.29 21.61 4.50
C ALA A 316 10.44 22.58 4.82
N ASP A 317 11.52 22.54 4.04
CA ASP A 317 12.56 23.57 4.05
C ASP A 317 12.16 24.69 3.07
N SER A 318 11.50 25.73 3.61
CA SER A 318 10.99 26.84 2.81
C SER A 318 12.07 27.64 2.09
N SER A 319 13.34 27.51 2.48
CA SER A 319 14.48 28.15 1.82
C SER A 319 14.82 27.54 0.46
N LYS A 320 14.32 26.34 0.17
CA LYS A 320 14.61 25.62 -1.08
C LYS A 320 13.69 26.00 -2.24
N GLY A 321 12.63 26.77 -1.98
CA GLY A 321 11.62 27.10 -2.97
C GLY A 321 10.63 25.96 -3.23
N MET A 322 9.80 26.15 -4.25
CA MET A 322 8.72 25.23 -4.61
C MET A 322 8.98 24.59 -5.97
N GLY A 323 8.50 23.36 -6.13
CA GLY A 323 8.53 22.62 -7.38
C GLY A 323 7.18 22.67 -8.08
N GLN A 324 6.86 21.63 -8.84
CA GLN A 324 5.59 21.46 -9.53
C GLN A 324 5.23 19.99 -9.68
N ILE A 325 3.95 19.76 -10.00
CA ILE A 325 3.41 18.43 -10.29
C ILE A 325 2.83 18.47 -11.71
N SER A 326 3.23 17.54 -12.58
CA SER A 326 2.77 17.54 -13.98
C SER A 326 2.58 16.15 -14.58
N ASN A 327 1.74 16.02 -15.61
CA ASN A 327 1.54 14.77 -16.36
C ASN A 327 1.06 13.61 -15.48
N LEU A 328 -0.14 13.75 -14.93
CA LEU A 328 -0.80 12.72 -14.12
C LEU A 328 -1.92 12.12 -14.96
N THR A 329 -1.93 10.78 -15.07
CA THR A 329 -3.01 10.05 -15.72
C THR A 329 -3.67 9.14 -14.71
N PHE A 330 -4.98 9.33 -14.53
CA PHE A 330 -5.86 8.47 -13.76
C PHE A 330 -6.83 7.79 -14.72
N ARG A 331 -6.55 6.55 -15.09
CA ARG A 331 -7.30 5.77 -16.08
C ARG A 331 -8.08 4.65 -15.41
N ASN A 332 -9.34 4.47 -15.79
CA ASN A 332 -10.20 3.36 -15.32
C ASN A 332 -10.26 3.26 -13.79
N ILE A 333 -10.50 4.39 -13.14
CA ILE A 333 -10.64 4.46 -11.68
C ILE A 333 -12.12 4.35 -11.33
N THR A 334 -12.50 3.35 -10.54
CA THR A 334 -13.85 3.24 -9.97
C THR A 334 -13.79 3.45 -8.46
N ALA A 335 -14.61 4.35 -7.94
CA ALA A 335 -14.64 4.68 -6.52
C ALA A 335 -16.07 4.72 -5.97
N SER A 336 -16.27 4.12 -4.80
CA SER A 336 -17.53 4.09 -4.07
C SER A 336 -17.38 4.83 -2.73
N GLY A 337 -18.28 5.79 -2.52
CA GLY A 337 -18.32 6.70 -1.39
C GLY A 337 -19.22 6.23 -0.24
N PRO A 338 -19.66 7.14 0.65
CA PRO A 338 -19.84 8.58 0.41
C PRO A 338 -18.59 9.45 0.58
N PHE A 339 -18.18 10.23 -0.43
CA PHE A 339 -17.11 11.24 -0.27
C PHE A 339 -17.64 12.53 0.36
N THR A 340 -17.26 12.79 1.61
CA THR A 340 -17.72 13.97 2.39
C THR A 340 -16.91 15.24 2.12
N MET A 341 -15.71 15.10 1.55
CA MET A 341 -14.82 16.21 1.20
C MET A 341 -14.62 16.29 -0.32
N LYS A 342 -14.54 17.51 -0.84
CA LYS A 342 -14.22 17.76 -2.24
C LYS A 342 -12.84 17.22 -2.58
N SER A 343 -12.71 16.67 -3.78
CA SER A 343 -11.41 16.48 -4.40
C SER A 343 -10.80 17.85 -4.70
N THR A 344 -9.51 18.06 -4.46
CA THR A 344 -8.87 19.37 -4.71
C THR A 344 -7.61 19.21 -5.55
N ILE A 345 -7.43 20.10 -6.52
CA ILE A 345 -6.24 20.22 -7.34
C ILE A 345 -5.79 21.67 -7.30
N ARG A 346 -4.58 21.94 -6.79
CA ARG A 346 -4.09 23.31 -6.56
C ARG A 346 -2.57 23.38 -6.63
N GLY A 347 -2.02 24.30 -7.42
CA GLY A 347 -0.60 24.64 -7.36
C GLY A 347 -0.27 25.52 -6.16
N TRP A 348 0.91 26.12 -6.19
CA TRP A 348 1.36 27.09 -5.18
C TRP A 348 1.16 28.53 -5.68
N ASP A 349 1.59 28.82 -6.91
CA ASP A 349 1.40 30.09 -7.60
C ASP A 349 1.44 29.87 -9.14
N ALA A 350 1.55 30.95 -9.92
CA ALA A 350 1.56 30.90 -11.38
C ALA A 350 2.81 30.23 -11.97
N ASP A 351 3.93 30.15 -11.24
CA ASP A 351 5.19 29.54 -11.67
C ASP A 351 5.34 28.11 -11.14
N HIS A 352 4.59 27.75 -10.11
CA HIS A 352 4.65 26.46 -9.41
C HIS A 352 3.27 25.78 -9.47
N ARG A 353 2.97 25.13 -10.60
CA ARG A 353 1.62 24.68 -10.94
C ARG A 353 1.39 23.18 -10.72
N VAL A 354 0.12 22.80 -10.70
CA VAL A 354 -0.30 21.43 -11.07
C VAL A 354 -0.81 21.44 -12.51
N SER A 355 -0.20 20.68 -13.41
CA SER A 355 -0.53 20.73 -14.85
C SER A 355 -0.69 19.37 -15.51
N ASN A 356 -1.44 19.31 -16.62
CA ASN A 356 -1.61 18.11 -17.44
C ASN A 356 -2.13 16.91 -16.65
N VAL A 357 -3.27 17.08 -15.97
CA VAL A 357 -3.94 16.00 -15.23
C VAL A 357 -5.09 15.46 -16.08
N THR A 358 -5.04 14.19 -16.42
CA THR A 358 -6.08 13.51 -17.19
C THR A 358 -6.79 12.48 -16.33
N PHE A 359 -8.11 12.61 -16.21
CA PHE A 359 -9.01 11.59 -15.71
C PHE A 359 -9.68 10.91 -16.90
N GLU A 360 -9.37 9.64 -17.13
CA GLU A 360 -9.92 8.83 -18.21
C GLU A 360 -10.78 7.72 -17.61
N ASN A 361 -12.07 7.69 -17.93
CA ASN A 361 -13.03 6.72 -17.39
C ASN A 361 -13.10 6.70 -15.86
N LEU A 362 -12.95 7.86 -15.20
CA LEU A 362 -13.23 8.00 -13.77
C LEU A 362 -14.72 7.76 -13.50
N LYS A 363 -15.03 6.80 -12.64
CA LYS A 363 -16.39 6.45 -12.21
C LYS A 363 -16.52 6.61 -10.70
N ILE A 364 -17.44 7.46 -10.24
CA ILE A 364 -17.75 7.64 -8.82
C ILE A 364 -19.19 7.20 -8.58
N ASN A 365 -19.43 6.29 -7.63
CA ASN A 365 -20.75 5.74 -7.30
C ASN A 365 -21.52 5.27 -8.54
N GLY A 366 -20.84 4.53 -9.42
CA GLY A 366 -21.42 4.00 -10.65
C GLY A 366 -21.55 4.98 -11.83
N LYS A 367 -21.26 6.27 -11.64
CA LYS A 367 -21.41 7.31 -12.68
C LYS A 367 -20.06 7.77 -13.24
N TYR A 368 -19.94 7.79 -14.57
CA TYR A 368 -18.77 8.40 -15.23
C TYR A 368 -18.73 9.90 -14.99
N ILE A 369 -17.56 10.41 -14.64
CA ILE A 369 -17.30 11.82 -14.36
C ILE A 369 -16.72 12.48 -15.61
N ARG A 370 -17.48 13.41 -16.20
CA ARG A 370 -17.11 14.10 -17.44
C ARG A 370 -16.53 15.49 -17.22
N ASN A 371 -16.61 16.03 -16.02
CA ASN A 371 -16.08 17.34 -15.66
C ASN A 371 -15.94 17.48 -14.13
N ALA A 372 -15.24 18.53 -13.71
CA ALA A 372 -14.97 18.84 -12.30
C ALA A 372 -16.24 18.94 -11.44
N LYS A 373 -17.32 19.53 -11.97
CA LYS A 373 -18.58 19.71 -11.24
C LYS A 373 -19.24 18.37 -10.93
N GLU A 374 -19.30 17.46 -11.90
CA GLU A 374 -19.87 16.12 -11.72
C GLU A 374 -19.12 15.30 -10.66
N GLY A 375 -17.79 15.45 -10.59
CA GLY A 375 -16.94 14.75 -9.63
C GLY A 375 -16.76 15.46 -8.29
N ASN A 376 -17.43 16.60 -8.06
CA ASN A 376 -17.26 17.45 -6.88
C ASN A 376 -15.79 17.87 -6.63
N PHE A 377 -15.10 18.29 -7.68
CA PHE A 377 -13.74 18.82 -7.63
C PHE A 377 -13.73 20.33 -7.36
N GLU A 378 -12.72 20.75 -6.60
CA GLU A 378 -12.27 22.13 -6.46
C GLU A 378 -10.93 22.27 -7.17
N ILE A 379 -10.90 23.03 -8.26
CA ILE A 379 -9.71 23.22 -9.10
C ILE A 379 -9.41 24.71 -9.10
N ASP A 380 -8.21 25.09 -8.70
CA ASP A 380 -7.78 26.48 -8.68
C ASP A 380 -7.32 26.91 -10.09
N PRO A 381 -8.04 27.82 -10.77
CA PRO A 381 -7.71 28.22 -12.14
C PRO A 381 -6.41 29.04 -12.25
N GLU A 382 -5.96 29.69 -11.16
CA GLU A 382 -4.76 30.54 -11.20
C GLU A 382 -3.47 29.71 -11.14
N THR A 383 -3.53 28.55 -10.48
CA THR A 383 -2.37 27.71 -10.18
C THR A 383 -2.41 26.33 -10.83
N THR A 384 -3.40 26.07 -11.69
CA THR A 384 -3.52 24.81 -12.44
C THR A 384 -3.65 25.03 -13.93
N ASP A 385 -3.26 24.03 -14.74
CA ASP A 385 -3.39 24.05 -16.19
C ASP A 385 -3.76 22.68 -16.76
N ASN A 386 -4.55 22.67 -17.84
CA ASN A 386 -4.89 21.47 -18.61
C ASN A 386 -5.39 20.27 -17.75
N ILE A 387 -6.49 20.49 -17.00
CA ILE A 387 -7.19 19.42 -16.26
C ILE A 387 -8.33 18.88 -17.13
N VAL A 388 -8.21 17.62 -17.54
CA VAL A 388 -9.06 17.02 -18.57
C VAL A 388 -9.80 15.80 -18.03
N PHE A 389 -11.09 15.70 -18.35
CA PHE A 389 -11.93 14.54 -18.06
C PHE A 389 -12.35 13.92 -19.39
N LYS A 390 -12.13 12.61 -19.55
CA LYS A 390 -12.44 11.84 -20.76
C LYS A 390 -13.25 10.60 -20.37
N VAL A 391 -14.20 10.25 -21.23
CA VAL A 391 -14.96 9.00 -21.13
C VAL A 391 -14.94 8.36 -22.50
N ASP A 392 -14.37 7.17 -22.61
CA ASP A 392 -14.43 6.37 -23.82
C ASP A 392 -15.76 5.62 -23.85
N GLU A 393 -16.66 6.05 -24.74
CA GLU A 393 -17.99 5.44 -24.89
C GLU A 393 -17.96 4.06 -25.59
N GLY A 394 -16.75 3.53 -25.88
CA GLY A 394 -16.50 2.33 -26.69
C GLY A 394 -16.43 0.99 -25.97
N GLN A 395 -16.55 0.94 -24.64
CA GLN A 395 -16.66 -0.32 -23.90
C GLN A 395 -17.98 -0.37 -23.13
N ARG A 396 -19.01 -0.86 -23.81
CA ARG A 396 -20.29 -1.28 -23.22
C ARG A 396 -20.25 -2.73 -22.81
#